data_AF-A0A9D1K137-F1
#
_entry.id   AF-A0A9D1K137-F1
#
_cell.length_a   1.000
_cell.length_b   1.000
_cell.length_c   1.000
_cell.angle_alpha   90.00
_cell.angle_beta   90.00
_cell.angle_gamma   90.00
#
_symmetry.space_group_name_H-M   'P 1'
#
loop_
_entity.id
_entity.type
_entity.pdbx_description
1 polymer ?
#
loop_
_entity_poly.entity_id
_entity_poly.type
_entity_poly.pdbx_seq_one_letter_code
_entity_poly.pdbx_strand_id
1 'polypeptide(L)'
;MRFDGIRQMPVLELGISQLYLSEEKLARVRTWLSPDTIARCQPLPVHDFGNGRYTLTDGHTRAFAAFSMGILELPVLYDEDEIIIKEPGPTLYREDIRWCERFSLCTVADLSQRILSAVDYEKRWIERCERSFHLLTKTTEQERTAFQKLGRGFFLYGASPDLKILYFEDAQGILWTYSQGIFAKETEC
;
A
#
# COMPACT_ATOMS: atom_id res chain seq x y z
N MET A 1 -17.07 7.03 6.75
CA MET A 1 -18.49 6.79 7.04
C MET A 1 -18.96 5.72 6.07
N ARG A 2 -19.69 4.70 6.48
CA ARG A 2 -20.20 3.68 5.53
C ARG A 2 -21.16 4.31 4.52
N PHE A 3 -21.20 3.77 3.30
CA PHE A 3 -22.28 4.02 2.34
C PHE A 3 -22.70 2.75 1.62
N ASP A 4 -23.93 2.72 1.13
CA ASP A 4 -24.45 1.60 0.33
C ASP A 4 -24.51 1.99 -1.16
N GLY A 5 -24.38 0.98 -2.03
CA GLY A 5 -24.42 1.16 -3.48
C GLY A 5 -23.16 1.78 -4.09
N ILE A 6 -23.27 2.22 -5.34
CA ILE A 6 -22.18 2.84 -6.09
C ILE A 6 -22.25 4.36 -5.93
N ARG A 7 -21.10 5.01 -5.71
CA ARG A 7 -20.95 6.47 -5.73
C ARG A 7 -19.92 6.89 -6.76
N GLN A 8 -20.10 8.04 -7.37
CA GLN A 8 -19.02 8.69 -8.11
C GLN A 8 -18.19 9.50 -7.12
N MET A 9 -16.87 9.36 -7.16
CA MET A 9 -15.94 10.13 -6.35
C MET A 9 -14.81 10.70 -7.20
N PRO A 10 -14.36 11.93 -6.94
CA PRO A 10 -13.17 12.48 -7.57
C PRO A 10 -11.96 11.59 -7.33
N VAL A 11 -11.25 11.20 -8.38
CA VAL A 11 -10.12 10.25 -8.30
C VAL A 11 -9.00 10.76 -7.37
N LEU A 12 -8.83 12.08 -7.28
CA LEU A 12 -7.83 12.71 -6.40
C LEU A 12 -8.29 12.83 -4.94
N GLU A 13 -9.57 12.64 -4.66
CA GLU A 13 -10.09 12.57 -3.28
C GLU A 13 -9.98 11.17 -2.68
N LEU A 14 -9.71 10.15 -3.50
CA LEU A 14 -9.49 8.79 -3.02
C LEU A 14 -8.10 8.64 -2.39
N GLY A 15 -8.05 8.11 -1.17
CA GLY A 15 -6.82 7.75 -0.49
C GLY A 15 -6.16 6.54 -1.15
N ILE A 16 -4.86 6.40 -0.94
CA ILE A 16 -4.05 5.27 -1.41
C ILE A 16 -3.48 4.49 -0.23
N SER A 17 -3.31 3.20 -0.43
CA SER A 17 -2.73 2.24 0.53
C SER A 17 -1.66 1.39 -0.17
N GLN A 18 -1.06 1.92 -1.23
CA GLN A 18 -0.08 1.21 -2.05
C GLN A 18 1.03 2.17 -2.45
N LEU A 19 2.29 1.79 -2.19
CA LEU A 19 3.45 2.65 -2.48
C LEU A 19 3.85 2.65 -3.95
N TYR A 20 3.68 1.53 -4.66
CA TYR A 20 4.19 1.36 -6.02
C TYR A 20 3.13 0.75 -6.93
N LEU A 21 3.19 1.01 -8.23
CA LEU A 21 2.42 0.31 -9.25
C LEU A 21 3.31 -0.67 -10.00
N SER A 22 2.74 -1.76 -10.50
CA SER A 22 3.42 -2.67 -11.43
C SER A 22 3.21 -2.17 -12.85
N GLU A 23 4.30 -2.01 -13.60
CA GLU A 23 4.27 -1.66 -15.02
C GLU A 23 3.47 -2.70 -15.82
N GLU A 24 3.66 -3.98 -15.53
CA GLU A 24 2.94 -5.07 -16.20
C GLU A 24 1.42 -5.00 -15.92
N LYS A 25 1.02 -4.81 -14.65
CA LYS A 25 -0.40 -4.62 -14.30
C LYS A 25 -0.98 -3.41 -15.02
N LEU A 26 -0.23 -2.30 -15.07
CA LEU A 26 -0.65 -1.08 -15.73
C LEU A 26 -0.82 -1.26 -17.24
N ALA A 27 0.12 -1.95 -17.90
CA ALA A 27 0.03 -2.29 -19.32
C ALA A 27 -1.22 -3.15 -19.61
N ARG A 28 -1.50 -4.15 -18.76
CA ARG A 28 -2.72 -4.97 -18.88
C ARG A 28 -4.01 -4.18 -18.66
N VAL A 29 -4.03 -3.21 -17.75
CA VAL A 29 -5.20 -2.33 -17.60
C VAL A 29 -5.40 -1.48 -18.84
N ARG A 30 -4.32 -0.93 -19.41
CA ARG A 30 -4.36 -0.07 -20.59
C ARG A 30 -4.77 -0.80 -21.89
N THR A 31 -4.77 -2.13 -21.92
CA THR A 31 -5.24 -2.87 -23.11
C THR A 31 -6.76 -2.83 -23.26
N TRP A 32 -7.51 -2.59 -22.19
CA TRP A 32 -8.96 -2.57 -22.21
C TRP A 32 -9.58 -1.29 -21.65
N LEU A 33 -8.88 -0.55 -20.79
CA LEU A 33 -9.36 0.70 -20.22
C LEU A 33 -9.10 1.86 -21.19
N SER A 34 -10.18 2.45 -21.70
CA SER A 34 -10.22 3.60 -22.59
C SER A 34 -11.32 4.58 -22.14
N PRO A 35 -11.37 5.81 -22.66
CA PRO A 35 -12.49 6.71 -22.37
C PRO A 35 -13.84 6.12 -22.78
N ASP A 36 -13.87 5.25 -23.80
CA ASP A 36 -15.10 4.59 -24.27
C ASP A 36 -15.51 3.40 -23.39
N THR A 37 -14.57 2.78 -22.67
CA THR A 37 -14.84 1.60 -21.84
C THR A 37 -14.93 1.91 -20.34
N ILE A 38 -14.59 3.13 -19.91
CA ILE A 38 -14.61 3.53 -18.49
C ILE A 38 -15.98 3.32 -17.84
N ALA A 39 -17.06 3.57 -18.57
CA ALA A 39 -18.42 3.37 -18.10
C ALA A 39 -18.74 1.90 -17.75
N ARG A 40 -17.93 0.95 -18.25
CA ARG A 40 -18.02 -0.49 -17.97
C ARG A 40 -17.00 -0.94 -16.92
N CYS A 41 -16.11 -0.06 -16.47
CA CYS A 41 -15.17 -0.39 -15.40
C CYS A 41 -15.97 -0.70 -14.14
N GLN A 42 -15.66 -1.83 -13.51
CA GLN A 42 -16.25 -2.14 -12.22
C GLN A 42 -15.87 -1.06 -11.20
N PRO A 43 -16.79 -0.72 -10.28
CA PRO A 43 -16.50 0.24 -9.22
C PRO A 43 -15.25 -0.17 -8.43
N LEU A 44 -14.48 0.81 -8.00
CA LEU A 44 -13.31 0.57 -7.17
C LEU A 44 -13.75 0.39 -5.71
N PRO A 45 -13.26 -0.65 -5.02
CA PRO A 45 -13.58 -0.85 -3.62
C PRO A 45 -12.83 0.17 -2.75
N VAL A 46 -13.54 0.80 -1.82
CA VAL A 46 -12.99 1.78 -0.89
C VAL A 46 -13.47 1.53 0.52
N HIS A 47 -12.63 1.85 1.51
CA HIS A 47 -12.99 1.77 2.92
C HIS A 47 -12.55 3.02 3.68
N ASP A 48 -13.25 3.37 4.76
CA ASP A 48 -12.82 4.42 5.68
C ASP A 48 -12.10 3.80 6.88
N PHE A 49 -10.78 3.98 6.94
CA PHE A 49 -9.93 3.45 8.02
C PHE A 49 -9.83 4.39 9.24
N GLY A 50 -10.70 5.42 9.31
CA GLY A 50 -10.76 6.37 10.43
C GLY A 50 -9.89 7.62 10.25
N ASN A 51 -9.30 7.82 9.07
CA ASN A 51 -8.53 9.02 8.73
C ASN A 51 -9.36 10.11 8.02
N GLY A 52 -10.69 9.93 7.95
CA GLY A 52 -11.60 10.90 7.33
C GLY A 52 -11.59 10.87 5.80
N ARG A 53 -10.99 9.85 5.18
CA ARG A 53 -10.87 9.72 3.74
C ARG A 53 -11.14 8.29 3.27
N TYR A 54 -11.99 8.14 2.26
CA TYR A 54 -12.16 6.84 1.61
C TYR A 54 -10.87 6.44 0.90
N THR A 55 -10.30 5.33 1.31
CA THR A 55 -9.04 4.81 0.79
C THR A 55 -9.33 3.59 -0.07
N LEU A 56 -8.71 3.53 -1.25
CA LEU A 56 -8.78 2.36 -2.12
C LEU A 56 -8.24 1.13 -1.40
N THR A 57 -9.05 0.08 -1.27
CA THR A 57 -8.61 -1.22 -0.77
C THR A 57 -8.01 -2.08 -1.88
N ASP A 58 -8.47 -1.87 -3.12
CA ASP A 58 -7.87 -2.38 -4.34
C ASP A 58 -8.13 -1.40 -5.50
N GLY A 59 -7.50 -1.64 -6.65
CA GLY A 59 -7.78 -0.91 -7.88
C GLY A 59 -6.91 0.32 -8.10
N HIS A 60 -5.83 0.53 -7.34
CA HIS A 60 -4.90 1.66 -7.51
C HIS A 60 -4.35 1.74 -8.95
N THR A 61 -4.10 0.60 -9.60
CA THR A 61 -3.67 0.58 -11.00
C THR A 61 -4.75 1.09 -11.96
N ARG A 62 -6.02 0.72 -11.72
CA ARG A 62 -7.18 1.20 -12.51
C ARG A 62 -7.42 2.69 -12.27
N ALA A 63 -7.38 3.12 -11.01
CA ALA A 63 -7.51 4.52 -10.63
C ALA A 63 -6.43 5.37 -11.31
N PHE A 64 -5.17 4.93 -11.25
CA PHE A 64 -4.05 5.64 -11.87
C PHE A 64 -4.15 5.67 -13.39
N ALA A 65 -4.52 4.56 -14.02
CA ALA A 65 -4.72 4.51 -15.47
C ALA A 65 -5.81 5.49 -15.92
N ALA A 66 -6.96 5.50 -15.24
CA ALA A 66 -8.05 6.43 -15.52
C ALA A 66 -7.62 7.90 -15.32
N PHE A 67 -6.97 8.21 -14.19
CA PHE A 67 -6.43 9.54 -13.92
C PHE A 67 -5.46 10.00 -15.02
N SER A 68 -4.56 9.12 -15.47
CA SER A 68 -3.59 9.41 -16.55
C SER A 68 -4.24 9.75 -17.89
N MET A 69 -5.53 9.42 -18.07
CA MET A 69 -6.31 9.70 -19.27
C MET A 69 -7.21 10.94 -19.12
N GLY A 70 -7.11 11.65 -18.00
CA GLY A 70 -7.94 12.83 -17.71
C GLY A 70 -9.32 12.52 -17.13
N ILE A 71 -9.56 11.28 -16.69
CA ILE A 71 -10.82 10.88 -16.05
C ILE A 71 -10.78 11.35 -14.59
N LEU A 72 -11.69 12.26 -14.24
CA LEU A 72 -11.66 12.96 -12.94
C LEU A 72 -12.49 12.28 -11.86
N GLU A 73 -13.48 11.46 -12.24
CA GLU A 73 -14.36 10.76 -11.30
C GLU A 73 -14.42 9.27 -11.64
N LEU A 74 -14.52 8.43 -10.60
CA LEU A 74 -14.64 6.99 -10.74
C LEU A 74 -15.79 6.45 -9.91
N PRO A 75 -16.48 5.41 -10.40
CA PRO A 75 -17.44 4.68 -9.58
C PRO A 75 -16.67 3.96 -8.48
N VAL A 76 -17.18 4.05 -7.25
CA VAL A 76 -16.67 3.35 -6.08
C VAL A 76 -17.79 2.63 -5.35
N LEU A 77 -17.44 1.58 -4.62
CA LEU A 77 -18.31 0.87 -3.69
C LEU A 77 -17.64 0.80 -2.32
N TYR A 78 -18.42 0.78 -1.25
CA TYR A 78 -17.87 0.60 0.09
C TYR A 78 -17.49 -0.87 0.27
N ASP A 79 -16.23 -1.12 0.60
CA ASP A 79 -15.68 -2.46 0.77
C ASP A 79 -15.99 -2.99 2.18
N GLU A 80 -16.70 -4.11 2.21
CA GLU A 80 -17.12 -4.80 3.44
C GLU A 80 -16.54 -6.22 3.52
N ASP A 81 -15.61 -6.58 2.64
CA ASP A 81 -15.01 -7.91 2.65
C ASP A 81 -14.38 -8.18 4.02
N GLU A 82 -14.50 -9.42 4.50
CA GLU A 82 -14.05 -9.76 5.87
C GLU A 82 -12.56 -9.47 6.08
N ILE A 83 -11.74 -9.62 5.04
CA ILE A 83 -10.30 -9.31 5.04
C ILE A 83 -10.01 -7.82 5.22
N ILE A 84 -10.98 -6.94 4.95
CA ILE A 84 -10.88 -5.50 5.12
C ILE A 84 -11.33 -5.07 6.51
N ILE A 85 -12.43 -5.65 7.00
CA ILE A 85 -13.11 -5.17 8.21
C ILE A 85 -12.73 -5.93 9.49
N LYS A 86 -12.24 -7.17 9.39
CA LYS A 86 -11.81 -7.97 10.55
C LYS A 86 -10.29 -7.94 10.69
N GLU A 87 -9.80 -7.89 11.92
CA GLU A 87 -8.38 -7.98 12.20
C GLU A 87 -7.78 -9.29 11.63
N PRO A 88 -6.55 -9.26 11.08
CA PRO A 88 -5.60 -8.13 11.08
C PRO A 88 -5.80 -7.09 9.96
N GLY A 89 -6.83 -7.23 9.13
CA GLY A 89 -7.08 -6.42 7.94
C GLY A 89 -6.97 -4.90 8.14
N PRO A 90 -7.83 -4.29 8.98
CA PRO A 90 -7.77 -2.86 9.25
C PRO A 90 -6.40 -2.39 9.74
N THR A 91 -5.69 -3.20 10.52
CA THR A 91 -4.35 -2.87 11.02
C THR A 91 -3.32 -2.84 9.89
N LEU A 92 -3.39 -3.78 8.94
CA LEU A 92 -2.49 -3.82 7.78
C LEU A 92 -2.69 -2.58 6.90
N TYR A 93 -3.94 -2.25 6.55
CA TYR A 93 -4.24 -1.07 5.74
C TYR A 93 -3.84 0.25 6.43
N ARG A 94 -4.04 0.37 7.74
CA ARG A 94 -3.56 1.55 8.49
C ARG A 94 -2.05 1.70 8.42
N GLU A 95 -1.30 0.60 8.44
CA GLU A 95 0.16 0.64 8.29
C GLU A 95 0.58 0.99 6.86
N ASP A 96 -0.11 0.45 5.84
CA ASP A 96 0.12 0.83 4.44
C ASP A 96 -0.15 2.32 4.18
N ILE A 97 -1.23 2.87 4.75
CA ILE A 97 -1.55 4.30 4.69
C ILE A 97 -0.47 5.13 5.38
N ARG A 98 -0.04 4.71 6.58
CA ARG A 98 1.05 5.37 7.31
C ARG A 98 2.35 5.40 6.51
N TRP A 99 2.64 4.35 5.75
CA TRP A 99 3.78 4.37 4.84
C TRP A 99 3.59 5.35 3.69
N CYS A 100 2.40 5.40 3.08
CA CYS A 100 2.10 6.39 2.06
C CYS A 100 2.34 7.81 2.59
N GLU A 101 1.85 8.12 3.79
CA GLU A 101 2.07 9.41 4.47
C GLU A 101 3.56 9.72 4.71
N ARG A 102 4.33 8.73 5.20
CA ARG A 102 5.78 8.85 5.39
C ARG A 102 6.51 9.23 4.10
N PHE A 103 6.04 8.74 2.97
CA PHE A 103 6.57 9.06 1.65
C PHE A 103 5.90 10.25 0.97
N SER A 104 5.04 10.98 1.68
CA SER A 104 4.25 12.10 1.16
C SER A 104 3.39 11.71 -0.06
N LEU A 105 2.85 10.50 -0.05
CA LEU A 105 1.92 9.99 -1.06
C LEU A 105 0.52 10.10 -0.50
N CYS A 106 -0.27 10.99 -1.08
CA CYS A 106 -1.62 11.27 -0.60
C CYS A 106 -2.68 10.85 -1.61
N THR A 107 -2.37 10.90 -2.91
CA THR A 107 -3.34 10.75 -3.99
C THR A 107 -2.85 9.75 -5.03
N VAL A 108 -3.77 9.31 -5.87
CA VAL A 108 -3.44 8.48 -7.03
C VAL A 108 -2.40 9.14 -7.95
N ALA A 109 -2.35 10.46 -8.05
CA ALA A 109 -1.37 11.18 -8.89
C ALA A 109 0.08 10.98 -8.42
N ASP A 110 0.29 10.81 -7.11
CA ASP A 110 1.62 10.63 -6.50
C ASP A 110 2.27 9.29 -6.91
N LEU A 111 1.48 8.37 -7.47
CA LEU A 111 1.96 7.09 -8.00
C LEU A 111 2.64 7.21 -9.38
N SER A 112 2.57 8.38 -10.04
CA SER A 112 3.11 8.59 -11.39
C SER A 112 4.61 8.31 -11.51
N GLN A 113 5.38 8.54 -10.44
CA GLN A 113 6.82 8.29 -10.38
C GLN A 113 7.18 7.00 -9.62
N ARG A 114 6.19 6.14 -9.36
CA ARG A 114 6.34 4.94 -8.52
C ARG A 114 5.89 3.67 -9.26
N ILE A 115 6.17 3.63 -10.55
CA ILE A 115 5.87 2.48 -11.42
C ILE A 115 7.15 1.64 -11.52
N LEU A 116 7.04 0.36 -11.18
CA LEU A 116 8.16 -0.57 -11.09
C LEU A 116 8.04 -1.70 -12.11
N SER A 117 9.20 -2.24 -12.52
CA SER A 117 9.26 -3.51 -13.24
C SER A 117 8.61 -4.62 -12.41
N ALA A 118 8.24 -5.74 -13.02
CA ALA A 118 7.65 -6.87 -12.28
C ALA A 118 8.56 -7.35 -11.13
N VAL A 119 9.87 -7.45 -11.39
CA VAL A 119 10.87 -7.89 -10.41
C VAL A 119 10.99 -6.91 -9.25
N ASP A 120 11.05 -5.61 -9.55
CA ASP A 120 11.17 -4.59 -8.51
C ASP A 120 9.87 -4.43 -7.72
N TYR A 121 8.71 -4.57 -8.36
CA TYR A 121 7.42 -4.53 -7.70
C TYR A 121 7.25 -5.69 -6.71
N GLU A 122 7.68 -6.89 -7.09
CA GLU A 122 7.68 -8.06 -6.20
C GLU A 122 8.52 -7.77 -4.95
N LYS A 123 9.79 -7.38 -5.14
CA LYS A 123 10.72 -7.11 -4.03
C LYS A 123 10.30 -5.92 -3.16
N ARG A 124 9.90 -4.80 -3.78
CA ARG A 124 9.71 -3.52 -3.07
C ARG A 124 8.30 -3.30 -2.53
N TRP A 125 7.32 -4.05 -3.04
CA TRP A 125 5.93 -3.94 -2.59
C TRP A 125 5.39 -5.25 -2.04
N ILE A 126 5.42 -6.34 -2.80
CA ILE A 126 4.81 -7.60 -2.38
C ILE A 126 5.53 -8.19 -1.15
N GLU A 127 6.85 -8.36 -1.22
CA GLU A 127 7.63 -8.83 -0.08
C GLU A 127 7.55 -7.85 1.10
N ARG A 128 7.44 -6.54 0.85
CA ARG A 128 7.28 -5.54 1.91
C ARG A 128 5.99 -5.76 2.70
N CYS A 129 4.87 -5.94 2.00
CA CYS A 129 3.58 -6.24 2.62
C CYS A 129 3.64 -7.56 3.39
N GLU A 130 4.31 -8.59 2.85
CA GLU A 130 4.49 -9.86 3.56
C GLU A 130 5.31 -9.70 4.85
N ARG A 131 6.42 -8.95 4.80
CA ARG A 131 7.26 -8.67 5.98
C ARG A 131 6.47 -7.90 7.04
N SER A 132 5.64 -6.94 6.63
CA SER A 132 4.75 -6.21 7.56
C SER A 132 3.65 -7.08 8.13
N PHE A 133 3.07 -7.97 7.34
CA PHE A 133 2.11 -8.96 7.81
C PHE A 133 2.73 -9.81 8.93
N HIS A 134 3.94 -10.34 8.73
CA HIS A 134 4.63 -11.09 9.77
C HIS A 134 4.90 -10.27 11.02
N LEU A 135 5.35 -9.02 10.86
CA LEU A 135 5.57 -8.14 11.99
C LEU A 135 4.27 -7.90 12.77
N LEU A 136 3.21 -7.46 12.10
CA LEU A 136 1.96 -7.04 12.77
C LEU A 136 1.18 -8.19 13.38
N THR A 137 1.20 -9.37 12.76
CA THR A 137 0.42 -10.54 13.23
C THR A 137 1.14 -11.39 14.27
N LYS A 138 2.47 -11.32 14.34
CA LYS A 138 3.28 -12.15 15.26
C LYS A 138 3.86 -11.39 16.43
N THR A 139 3.54 -10.11 16.57
CA THR A 139 4.04 -9.28 17.66
C THR A 139 2.93 -8.47 18.30
N THR A 140 3.15 -8.12 19.56
CA THR A 140 2.41 -7.10 20.29
C THR A 140 2.95 -5.71 19.97
N GLU A 141 2.18 -4.66 20.26
CA GLU A 141 2.64 -3.28 20.13
C GLU A 141 3.87 -2.97 21.01
N GLN A 142 3.96 -3.60 22.18
CA GLN A 142 5.09 -3.46 23.10
C GLN A 142 6.37 -4.04 22.50
N GLU A 143 6.29 -5.22 21.88
CA GLU A 143 7.41 -5.83 21.16
C GLU A 143 7.83 -4.99 19.96
N ARG A 144 6.88 -4.50 19.14
CA ARG A 144 7.20 -3.59 18.03
C ARG A 144 7.89 -2.32 18.51
N THR A 145 7.45 -1.75 19.62
CA THR A 145 8.09 -0.57 20.22
C THR A 145 9.51 -0.88 20.68
N ALA A 146 9.74 -2.06 21.26
CA ALA A 146 11.09 -2.51 21.64
C ALA A 146 11.97 -2.72 20.40
N PHE A 147 11.46 -3.37 19.36
CA PHE A 147 12.17 -3.58 18.09
C PHE A 147 12.49 -2.27 17.39
N GLN A 148 11.55 -1.32 17.34
CA GLN A 148 11.76 0.00 16.75
C GLN A 148 12.92 0.77 17.44
N LYS A 149 13.14 0.58 18.75
CA LYS A 149 14.26 1.21 19.47
C LYS A 149 15.64 0.66 19.05
N LEU A 150 15.70 -0.56 18.48
CA LEU A 150 16.94 -1.13 17.96
C LEU A 150 17.47 -0.35 16.76
N GLY A 151 16.56 0.17 15.92
CA GLY A 151 16.86 0.82 14.63
C GLY A 151 17.62 2.14 14.68
N ARG A 152 17.88 2.73 15.86
CA ARG A 152 18.62 4.00 16.03
C ARG A 152 18.22 5.12 15.04
N GLY A 153 16.92 5.26 14.75
CA GLY A 153 16.38 6.25 13.81
C GLY A 153 15.90 5.66 12.47
N PHE A 154 16.20 4.39 12.19
CA PHE A 154 15.57 3.65 11.10
C PHE A 154 14.14 3.28 11.46
N PHE A 155 13.29 3.12 10.46
CA PHE A 155 11.90 2.76 10.61
C PHE A 155 11.70 1.26 10.46
N LEU A 156 11.17 0.61 11.49
CA LEU A 156 10.82 -0.80 11.45
C LEU A 156 9.58 -0.97 10.57
N TYR A 157 9.70 -1.74 9.49
CA TYR A 157 8.58 -1.98 8.57
C TYR A 157 8.21 -3.46 8.43
N GLY A 158 9.00 -4.39 8.95
CA GLY A 158 8.66 -5.80 8.81
C GLY A 158 9.53 -6.77 9.61
N ALA A 159 9.18 -8.05 9.54
CA ALA A 159 9.92 -9.14 10.16
C ALA A 159 9.90 -10.42 9.29
N SER A 160 10.85 -11.33 9.51
CA SER A 160 10.80 -12.69 8.97
C SER A 160 9.69 -13.52 9.65
N PRO A 161 9.23 -14.62 9.04
CA PRO A 161 8.20 -15.47 9.63
C PRO A 161 8.54 -15.98 11.04
N ASP A 162 9.83 -16.15 11.36
CA ASP A 162 10.32 -16.63 12.66
C ASP A 162 10.83 -15.51 13.58
N LEU A 163 10.62 -14.24 13.19
CA LEU A 163 11.06 -13.03 13.90
C LEU A 163 12.58 -12.92 14.14
N LYS A 164 13.40 -13.78 13.51
CA LYS A 164 14.86 -13.72 13.64
C LYS A 164 15.50 -12.59 12.86
N ILE A 165 14.81 -12.09 11.83
CA ILE A 165 15.24 -10.96 11.02
C ILE A 165 14.18 -9.87 11.14
N LEU A 166 14.61 -8.67 11.50
CA LEU A 166 13.79 -7.46 11.48
C LEU A 166 14.22 -6.58 10.32
N TYR A 167 13.25 -5.98 9.64
CA TYR A 167 13.49 -5.16 8.46
C TYR A 167 13.23 -3.69 8.77
N PHE A 168 14.22 -2.86 8.42
CA PHE A 168 14.28 -1.45 8.72
C PHE A 168 14.54 -0.63 7.46
N GLU A 169 14.09 0.62 7.46
CA GLU A 169 14.30 1.57 6.38
C GLU A 169 14.77 2.91 6.94
N ASP A 170 15.88 3.44 6.42
CA ASP A 170 16.38 4.74 6.84
C ASP A 170 15.67 5.92 6.15
N ALA A 171 16.06 7.14 6.49
CA ALA A 171 15.45 8.36 5.94
C ALA A 171 15.72 8.57 4.44
N GLN A 172 16.70 7.85 3.87
CA GLN A 172 17.02 7.88 2.45
C GLN A 172 16.29 6.76 1.68
N GLY A 173 15.51 5.92 2.38
CA GLY A 173 14.82 4.78 1.78
C GLY A 173 15.72 3.56 1.58
N ILE A 174 16.92 3.54 2.18
CA ILE A 174 17.80 2.37 2.12
C ILE A 174 17.27 1.33 3.11
N LEU A 175 17.26 0.07 2.65
CA LEU A 175 16.76 -1.07 3.40
C LEU A 175 17.88 -1.72 4.22
N TRP A 176 17.55 -2.10 5.44
CA TRP A 176 18.45 -2.66 6.44
C TRP A 176 17.79 -3.87 7.11
N THR A 177 18.59 -4.88 7.41
CA THR A 177 18.19 -6.00 8.26
C THR A 177 18.87 -5.89 9.61
N TYR A 178 18.18 -6.34 10.65
CA TYR A 178 18.74 -6.61 11.96
C TYR A 178 18.57 -8.08 12.30
N SER A 179 19.68 -8.77 12.56
CA SER A 179 19.69 -10.16 13.01
C SER A 179 20.89 -10.41 13.91
N GLN A 180 20.72 -11.20 14.96
CA GLN A 180 21.80 -11.57 15.89
C GLN A 180 22.60 -10.37 16.46
N GLY A 181 21.95 -9.22 16.66
CA GLY A 181 22.61 -8.01 17.18
C GLY A 181 23.31 -7.14 16.13
N ILE A 182 23.24 -7.50 14.84
CA ILE A 182 23.99 -6.84 13.77
C ILE A 182 23.01 -6.19 12.78
N PHE A 183 23.30 -4.95 12.41
CA PHE A 183 22.67 -4.28 11.26
C PHE A 183 23.48 -4.53 9.99
N ALA A 184 22.81 -4.95 8.92
CA ALA A 184 23.40 -5.08 7.59
C ALA A 184 22.48 -4.43 6.56
N LYS A 185 23.08 -3.69 5.62
CA LYS A 185 22.35 -3.14 4.48
C LYS A 185 21.83 -4.31 3.63
N GLU A 186 20.56 -4.28 3.22
CA GLU A 186 20.07 -5.23 2.22
C GLU A 186 20.89 -5.01 0.93
N THR A 187 21.60 -6.05 0.51
CA THR A 187 22.33 -6.00 -0.76
C THR A 187 21.31 -6.11 -1.88
N GLU A 188 21.36 -5.17 -2.81
CA GLU A 188 20.64 -5.28 -4.07
C GLU A 188 21.22 -6.49 -4.82
N CYS A 189 20.50 -7.62 -4.80
CA CYS A 189 20.75 -8.74 -5.70
C CYS A 189 20.35 -8.39 -7.12
#